data_AF-A0A2V8JVM0-F1
#
_entry.id   AF-A0A2V8JVM0-F1
#
_cell.length_a   1.000
_cell.length_b   1.000
_cell.length_c   1.000
_cell.angle_alpha   90.00
_cell.angle_beta   90.00
_cell.angle_gamma   90.00
#
_symmetry.space_group_name_H-M   'P 1'
#
loop_
_entity.id
_entity.type
_entity.pdbx_description
1 polymer ?
#
loop_
_entity_poly.entity_id
_entity_poly.type
_entity_poly.pdbx_seq_one_letter_code
_entity_poly.pdbx_strand_id
1 'polypeptide(L)'
;MLIIGLSLLLGLAQVSQTGTSQTGTVIGLVKLPGGKPSPTARVVLLLPKYTELWNRQVQQRLDNYWETFKPEFAVNKQHFADFYKLAHAESLRFVITVMRRDLGDGATKYIKETASTGEFQFGGIPFGAYQLLVQATAAGEDIIWSPTVDVQTNIPIFVDLGRPVS
;
A
#
# COMPACT_ATOMS: atom_id res chain seq x y z
N MET A 1 21.04 23.84 -54.15
CA MET A 1 21.06 22.86 -53.05
C MET A 1 20.15 23.35 -51.95
N LEU A 2 19.16 22.53 -51.62
CA LEU A 2 18.13 22.74 -50.60
C LEU A 2 18.74 22.43 -49.23
N ILE A 3 18.70 23.36 -48.27
CA ILE A 3 18.71 22.99 -46.84
C ILE A 3 17.61 23.80 -46.17
N ILE A 4 16.49 23.12 -45.97
CA ILE A 4 15.34 23.55 -45.18
C ILE A 4 15.80 23.51 -43.72
N GLY A 5 16.00 24.67 -43.10
CA GLY A 5 16.22 24.78 -41.66
C GLY A 5 14.89 24.58 -40.93
N LEU A 6 14.72 23.38 -40.38
CA LEU A 6 13.54 22.91 -39.67
C LEU A 6 13.34 23.71 -38.36
N SER A 7 12.29 24.53 -38.31
CA SER A 7 11.79 25.16 -37.09
C SER A 7 11.15 24.12 -36.17
N LEU A 8 11.73 23.88 -34.98
CA LEU A 8 11.01 23.25 -33.87
C LEU A 8 10.83 24.26 -32.74
N LEU A 9 9.70 24.97 -32.78
CA LEU A 9 9.11 25.64 -31.63
C LEU A 9 8.70 24.57 -30.62
N LEU A 10 9.52 24.36 -29.61
CA LEU A 10 9.14 23.62 -28.40
C LEU A 10 8.10 24.47 -27.64
N GLY A 11 6.84 24.24 -27.98
CA GLY A 11 5.71 24.67 -27.16
C GLY A 11 5.77 23.96 -25.81
N LEU A 12 6.36 24.62 -24.82
CA LEU A 12 6.15 24.29 -23.41
C LEU A 12 4.68 24.59 -23.11
N ALA A 13 3.82 23.61 -23.37
CA ALA A 13 2.48 23.60 -22.83
C ALA A 13 2.61 23.53 -21.30
N GLN A 14 2.50 24.68 -20.67
CA GLN A 14 2.07 24.77 -19.28
C GLN A 14 0.70 24.10 -19.20
N VAL A 15 0.68 22.82 -18.83
CA VAL A 15 -0.56 22.19 -18.40
C VAL A 15 -0.91 22.82 -17.07
N SER A 16 -1.74 23.86 -17.15
CA SER A 16 -2.49 24.40 -16.04
C SER A 16 -3.20 23.25 -15.32
N GLN A 17 -2.77 22.93 -14.09
CA GLN A 17 -3.42 21.96 -13.21
C GLN A 17 -4.75 22.51 -12.66
N THR A 18 -5.66 22.87 -13.57
CA THR A 18 -7.04 23.23 -13.27
C THR A 18 -7.95 22.32 -14.08
N GLY A 19 -7.88 21.03 -13.77
CA GLY A 19 -8.82 20.02 -14.25
C GLY A 19 -9.21 19.18 -13.05
N THR A 20 -10.50 19.04 -12.78
CA THR A 20 -11.03 18.13 -11.76
C THR A 20 -10.31 16.79 -11.88
N SER A 21 -9.41 16.49 -10.93
CA SER A 21 -8.72 15.21 -10.93
C SER A 21 -9.79 14.13 -10.86
N GLN A 22 -9.86 13.27 -11.88
CA GLN A 22 -10.83 12.19 -11.89
C GLN A 22 -10.59 11.31 -10.66
N THR A 23 -11.67 10.94 -9.99
CA THR A 23 -11.62 10.13 -8.77
C THR A 23 -12.47 8.89 -8.90
N GLY A 24 -12.00 7.79 -8.30
CA GLY A 24 -12.71 6.53 -8.18
C GLY A 24 -13.03 6.17 -6.73
N THR A 25 -13.63 5.00 -6.58
CA THR A 25 -13.92 4.38 -5.28
C THR A 25 -13.34 2.97 -5.25
N VAL A 26 -12.65 2.62 -4.17
CA VAL A 26 -12.18 1.25 -3.91
C VAL A 26 -13.03 0.69 -2.78
N ILE A 27 -13.67 -0.45 -3.02
CA ILE A 27 -14.47 -1.19 -2.04
C ILE A 27 -13.85 -2.58 -1.93
N GLY A 28 -13.82 -3.16 -0.73
CA GLY A 28 -13.37 -4.53 -0.62
C GLY A 28 -13.77 -5.19 0.67
N LEU A 29 -13.39 -6.46 0.76
CA LEU A 29 -13.70 -7.35 1.85
C LEU A 29 -12.41 -8.03 2.33
N VAL A 30 -12.09 -7.88 3.61
CA VAL A 30 -10.98 -8.58 4.25
C VAL A 30 -11.48 -9.91 4.80
N LYS A 31 -10.87 -11.01 4.35
CA LYS A 31 -11.13 -12.36 4.85
C LYS A 31 -9.87 -12.92 5.51
N LEU A 32 -10.01 -13.48 6.70
CA LEU A 32 -8.96 -14.24 7.38
C LEU A 32 -8.80 -15.64 6.76
N PRO A 33 -7.69 -16.35 7.04
CA PRO A 33 -7.58 -17.78 6.79
C PRO A 33 -8.81 -18.54 7.29
N GLY A 34 -9.37 -19.41 6.44
CA GLY A 34 -10.67 -20.06 6.69
C GLY A 34 -11.87 -19.31 6.12
N GLY A 35 -11.69 -18.14 5.50
CA GLY A 35 -12.73 -17.40 4.77
C GLY A 35 -13.64 -16.54 5.64
N LYS A 36 -13.39 -16.49 6.96
CA LYS A 36 -14.15 -15.65 7.88
C LYS A 36 -13.81 -14.17 7.64
N PRO A 37 -14.78 -13.25 7.62
CA PRO A 37 -14.47 -11.83 7.57
C PRO A 37 -13.59 -11.40 8.75
N SER A 38 -12.67 -10.46 8.52
CA SER A 38 -11.88 -9.88 9.59
C SER A 38 -12.53 -8.59 10.08
N PRO A 39 -13.24 -8.60 11.22
CA PRO A 39 -13.56 -7.35 11.89
C PRO A 39 -12.25 -6.65 12.30
N THR A 40 -12.25 -5.32 12.33
CA THR A 40 -11.13 -4.50 12.83
C THR A 40 -9.79 -4.71 12.12
N ALA A 41 -9.79 -5.16 10.86
CA ALA A 41 -8.58 -5.15 10.06
C ALA A 41 -8.29 -3.71 9.62
N ARG A 42 -7.02 -3.32 9.71
CA ARG A 42 -6.57 -2.05 9.17
C ARG A 42 -6.23 -2.20 7.70
N VAL A 43 -6.78 -1.31 6.89
CA VAL A 43 -6.53 -1.24 5.46
C VAL A 43 -5.93 0.12 5.14
N VAL A 44 -4.81 0.15 4.44
CA VAL A 44 -4.07 1.37 4.10
C VAL A 44 -3.82 1.43 2.60
N LEU A 45 -4.35 2.44 1.94
CA LEU A 45 -4.12 2.70 0.52
C LEU A 45 -2.93 3.66 0.36
N LEU A 46 -1.78 3.13 -0.05
CA LEU A 46 -0.56 3.92 -0.20
C LEU A 46 -0.52 4.66 -1.54
N LEU A 47 -0.40 5.97 -1.45
CA LEU A 47 0.02 6.81 -2.58
C LEU A 47 1.45 6.43 -3.01
N PRO A 48 1.84 6.64 -4.29
CA PRO A 48 3.14 6.19 -4.82
C PRO A 48 4.34 6.55 -3.94
N LYS A 49 4.42 7.79 -3.44
CA LYS A 49 5.52 8.23 -2.56
C LYS A 49 5.61 7.42 -1.24
N TYR A 50 4.50 6.94 -0.71
CA TYR A 50 4.46 6.13 0.50
C TYR A 50 4.70 4.65 0.19
N THR A 51 4.34 4.17 -1.01
CA THR A 51 4.71 2.83 -1.48
C THR A 51 6.23 2.67 -1.57
N GLU A 52 6.91 3.65 -2.18
CA GLU A 52 8.37 3.66 -2.24
C GLU A 52 9.01 3.70 -0.84
N LEU A 53 8.43 4.50 0.08
CA LEU A 53 8.87 4.57 1.46
C LEU A 53 8.71 3.22 2.17
N TRP A 54 7.54 2.58 2.02
CA TRP A 54 7.26 1.27 2.58
C TRP A 54 8.27 0.22 2.10
N ASN A 55 8.47 0.10 0.77
CA ASN A 55 9.44 -0.80 0.17
C ASN A 55 10.85 -0.61 0.75
N ARG A 56 11.29 0.65 0.84
CA ARG A 56 12.60 0.99 1.41
C ARG A 56 12.73 0.59 2.87
N GLN A 57 11.70 0.84 3.68
CA GLN A 57 11.71 0.52 5.11
C GLN A 57 11.67 -0.99 5.37
N VAL A 58 10.94 -1.75 4.55
CA VAL A 58 10.92 -3.22 4.60
C VAL A 58 12.31 -3.76 4.26
N GLN A 59 12.88 -3.34 3.12
CA GLN A 59 14.19 -3.80 2.69
C GLN A 59 15.27 -3.48 3.73
N GLN A 60 15.33 -2.24 4.21
CA GLN A 60 16.30 -1.82 5.21
C GLN A 60 16.21 -2.66 6.49
N ARG A 61 15.00 -3.01 6.94
CA ARG A 61 14.83 -3.87 8.13
C ARG A 61 15.27 -5.29 7.88
N LEU A 62 14.90 -5.86 6.75
CA LEU A 62 15.33 -7.19 6.35
C LEU A 62 16.85 -7.28 6.28
N ASP A 63 17.51 -6.29 5.67
CA ASP A 63 18.97 -6.21 5.60
C ASP A 63 19.59 -6.12 7.00
N ASN A 64 19.05 -5.26 7.87
CA ASN A 64 19.54 -5.13 9.25
C ASN A 64 19.35 -6.43 10.05
N TYR A 65 18.21 -7.10 9.92
CA TYR A 65 17.94 -8.37 10.58
C TYR A 65 18.86 -9.47 10.05
N TRP A 66 19.10 -9.51 8.74
CA TRP A 66 20.08 -10.41 8.13
C TRP A 66 21.47 -10.21 8.72
N GLU A 67 21.98 -8.98 8.73
CA GLU A 67 23.32 -8.71 9.28
C GLU A 67 23.43 -9.03 10.77
N THR A 68 22.35 -8.81 11.54
CA THR A 68 22.35 -9.02 12.99
C THR A 68 22.17 -10.49 13.39
N PHE A 69 21.29 -11.22 12.70
CA PHE A 69 20.82 -12.55 13.11
C PHE A 69 21.24 -13.69 12.15
N LYS A 70 22.26 -13.44 11.33
CA LYS A 70 22.88 -14.43 10.41
C LYS A 70 23.12 -15.79 11.09
N PRO A 71 23.77 -15.88 12.27
CA PRO A 71 24.02 -17.15 12.93
C PRO A 71 22.74 -17.90 13.29
N GLU A 72 21.73 -17.20 13.79
CA GLU A 72 20.44 -17.75 14.20
C GLU A 72 19.68 -18.28 12.99
N PHE A 73 19.73 -17.60 11.85
CA PHE A 73 19.08 -18.04 10.61
C PHE A 73 19.70 -19.32 10.03
N ALA A 74 21.00 -19.54 10.23
CA ALA A 74 21.66 -20.77 9.80
C ALA A 74 21.16 -22.00 10.58
N VAL A 75 20.76 -21.81 11.84
CA VAL A 75 20.31 -22.88 12.74
C VAL A 75 18.79 -23.05 12.70
N ASN A 76 18.04 -21.94 12.62
CA ASN A 76 16.58 -21.96 12.61
C ASN A 76 16.00 -21.13 11.46
N LYS A 77 15.67 -21.82 10.37
CA LYS A 77 15.07 -21.20 9.19
C LYS A 77 13.70 -20.57 9.46
N GLN A 78 12.97 -21.03 10.49
CA GLN A 78 11.66 -20.48 10.83
C GLN A 78 11.76 -19.02 11.30
N HIS A 79 12.86 -18.63 11.95
CA HIS A 79 13.07 -17.25 12.37
C HIS A 79 13.06 -16.27 11.20
N PHE A 80 13.48 -16.70 9.99
CA PHE A 80 13.41 -15.83 8.82
C PHE A 80 11.97 -15.37 8.54
N ALA A 81 10.98 -16.27 8.66
CA ALA A 81 9.58 -15.93 8.48
C ALA A 81 9.07 -14.96 9.56
N ASP A 82 9.53 -15.11 10.80
CA ASP A 82 9.15 -14.24 11.91
C ASP A 82 9.71 -12.82 11.73
N PHE A 83 11.00 -12.70 11.36
CA PHE A 83 11.61 -11.41 11.06
C PHE A 83 11.06 -10.77 9.79
N TYR A 84 10.63 -11.58 8.82
CA TYR A 84 9.92 -11.08 7.65
C TYR A 84 8.58 -10.43 8.04
N LYS A 85 7.75 -11.13 8.83
CA LYS A 85 6.49 -10.57 9.37
C LYS A 85 6.76 -9.30 10.18
N LEU A 86 7.77 -9.31 11.04
CA LEU A 86 8.15 -8.17 11.88
C LEU A 86 8.57 -6.95 11.05
N ALA A 87 9.42 -7.15 10.02
CA ALA A 87 9.86 -6.08 9.13
C ALA A 87 8.67 -5.37 8.46
N HIS A 88 7.67 -6.15 8.03
CA HIS A 88 6.46 -5.62 7.40
C HIS A 88 5.60 -4.84 8.40
N ALA A 89 5.40 -5.36 9.61
CA ALA A 89 4.61 -4.71 10.66
C ALA A 89 5.22 -3.38 11.11
N GLU A 90 6.53 -3.37 11.36
CA GLU A 90 7.22 -2.15 11.76
C GLU A 90 7.26 -1.11 10.64
N SER A 91 7.44 -1.55 9.39
CA SER A 91 7.45 -0.65 8.23
C SER A 91 6.08 -0.04 7.98
N LEU A 92 5.00 -0.83 8.10
CA LEU A 92 3.63 -0.32 8.01
C LEU A 92 3.37 0.72 9.10
N ARG A 93 3.74 0.44 10.35
CA ARG A 93 3.59 1.40 11.46
C ARG A 93 4.34 2.69 11.18
N PHE A 94 5.58 2.60 10.70
CA PHE A 94 6.39 3.77 10.36
C PHE A 94 5.74 4.60 9.24
N VAL A 95 5.28 3.96 8.16
CA VAL A 95 4.65 4.63 7.02
C VAL A 95 3.35 5.31 7.45
N ILE A 96 2.52 4.67 8.27
CA ILE A 96 1.31 5.29 8.83
C ILE A 96 1.65 6.55 9.64
N THR A 97 2.70 6.51 10.47
CA THR A 97 3.16 7.68 11.22
C THR A 97 3.57 8.81 10.28
N VAL A 98 4.33 8.50 9.22
CA VAL A 98 4.73 9.49 8.21
C VAL A 98 3.52 10.04 7.46
N MET A 99 2.58 9.19 7.04
CA MET A 99 1.34 9.63 6.38
C MET A 99 0.52 10.57 7.26
N ARG A 100 0.34 10.25 8.54
CA ARG A 100 -0.40 11.11 9.49
C ARG A 100 0.28 12.45 9.69
N ARG A 101 1.62 12.46 9.78
CA ARG A 101 2.40 13.68 9.87
C ARG A 101 2.27 14.54 8.60
N ASP A 102 2.41 13.93 7.44
CA ASP A 102 2.48 14.64 6.15
C ASP A 102 1.10 15.09 5.65
N LEU A 103 0.02 14.34 5.95
CA LEU A 103 -1.33 14.60 5.45
C LEU A 103 -2.28 15.18 6.51
N GLY A 104 -1.90 15.17 7.79
CA GLY A 104 -2.79 15.54 8.90
C GLY A 104 -4.09 14.74 8.85
N ASP A 105 -5.23 15.43 8.98
CA ASP A 105 -6.56 14.84 8.94
C ASP A 105 -6.86 14.12 7.61
N GLY A 106 -6.20 14.53 6.52
CA GLY A 106 -6.30 13.91 5.21
C GLY A 106 -5.83 12.45 5.18
N ALA A 107 -5.03 12.00 6.17
CA ALA A 107 -4.59 10.61 6.27
C ALA A 107 -5.76 9.63 6.45
N THR A 108 -6.87 10.06 7.06
CA THR A 108 -8.08 9.24 7.27
C THR A 108 -8.80 8.86 5.97
N LYS A 109 -8.48 9.55 4.86
CA LYS A 109 -8.94 9.19 3.51
C LYS A 109 -8.24 7.94 2.97
N TYR A 110 -7.08 7.59 3.50
CA TYR A 110 -6.21 6.51 3.02
C TYR A 110 -5.96 5.43 4.06
N ILE A 111 -6.40 5.62 5.31
CA ILE A 111 -6.29 4.65 6.39
C ILE A 111 -7.70 4.36 6.91
N LYS A 112 -8.12 3.11 6.83
CA LYS A 112 -9.44 2.63 7.27
C LYS A 112 -9.30 1.43 8.19
N GLU A 113 -10.25 1.30 9.09
CA GLU A 113 -10.52 0.04 9.79
C GLU A 113 -11.74 -0.60 9.11
N THR A 114 -11.76 -1.93 9.00
CA THR A 114 -12.91 -2.64 8.43
C THR A 114 -14.12 -2.59 9.34
N ALA A 115 -15.31 -2.67 8.73
CA ALA A 115 -16.55 -2.93 9.43
C ALA A 115 -16.55 -4.33 10.08
N SER A 116 -17.55 -4.61 10.92
CA SER A 116 -17.74 -5.94 11.53
C SER A 116 -17.90 -7.06 10.49
N THR A 117 -18.38 -6.71 9.31
CA THR A 117 -18.51 -7.58 8.13
C THR A 117 -17.21 -7.75 7.35
N GLY A 118 -16.09 -7.14 7.78
CA GLY A 118 -14.81 -7.15 7.07
C GLY A 118 -14.72 -6.18 5.89
N GLU A 119 -15.78 -5.40 5.63
CA GLU A 119 -15.86 -4.48 4.51
C GLU A 119 -15.08 -3.19 4.76
N PHE A 120 -14.52 -2.60 3.71
CA PHE A 120 -13.90 -1.27 3.73
C PHE A 120 -14.22 -0.49 2.46
N GLN A 121 -14.12 0.84 2.54
CA GLN A 121 -14.32 1.73 1.40
C GLN A 121 -13.38 2.95 1.44
N PHE A 122 -12.75 3.22 0.29
CA PHE A 122 -12.00 4.44 0.00
C PHE A 122 -12.71 5.21 -1.11
N GLY A 123 -13.31 6.35 -0.80
CA GLY A 123 -14.00 7.21 -1.76
C GLY A 123 -13.18 8.43 -2.20
N GLY A 124 -13.44 8.91 -3.42
CA GLY A 124 -12.81 10.12 -3.95
C GLY A 124 -11.30 9.98 -4.14
N ILE A 125 -10.82 8.78 -4.43
CA ILE A 125 -9.39 8.49 -4.62
C ILE A 125 -9.00 8.93 -6.03
N PRO A 126 -7.96 9.76 -6.21
CA PRO A 126 -7.49 10.13 -7.55
C PRO A 126 -7.18 8.91 -8.40
N PHE A 127 -7.29 9.02 -9.71
CA PHE A 127 -6.89 7.95 -10.60
C PHE A 127 -5.38 7.68 -10.47
N GLY A 128 -5.00 6.40 -10.47
CA GLY A 128 -3.62 5.95 -10.30
C GLY A 128 -3.50 4.51 -9.83
N ALA A 129 -2.26 4.01 -9.79
CA ALA A 129 -1.91 2.72 -9.21
C ALA A 129 -1.52 2.89 -7.74
N TYR A 130 -2.06 2.03 -6.87
CA TYR A 130 -1.88 2.11 -5.43
C TYR A 130 -1.47 0.77 -4.85
N GLN A 131 -0.63 0.81 -3.83
CA GLN A 131 -0.37 -0.36 -2.99
C GLN A 131 -1.40 -0.39 -1.86
N LEU A 132 -2.19 -1.45 -1.77
CA LEU A 132 -3.15 -1.65 -0.69
C LEU A 132 -2.50 -2.54 0.37
N LEU A 133 -2.21 -2.01 1.55
CA LEU A 133 -1.69 -2.77 2.67
C LEU A 133 -2.83 -3.16 3.61
N VAL A 134 -2.80 -4.40 4.09
CA VAL A 134 -3.79 -4.92 5.03
C VAL A 134 -3.04 -5.44 6.24
N GLN A 135 -3.49 -5.08 7.44
CA GLN A 135 -3.05 -5.64 8.70
C GLN A 135 -4.27 -6.19 9.44
N ALA A 136 -4.23 -7.47 9.76
CA ALA A 136 -5.28 -8.15 10.52
C ALA A 136 -4.67 -9.08 11.55
N THR A 137 -5.45 -9.50 12.54
CA THR A 137 -5.03 -10.49 13.53
C THR A 137 -5.82 -11.78 13.33
N ALA A 138 -5.14 -12.92 13.20
CA ALA A 138 -5.78 -14.23 13.14
C ALA A 138 -5.09 -15.20 14.10
N ALA A 139 -5.88 -15.93 14.89
CA ALA A 139 -5.38 -16.86 15.91
C ALA A 139 -4.32 -16.26 16.87
N GLY A 140 -4.39 -14.94 17.12
CA GLY A 140 -3.44 -14.22 17.99
C GLY A 140 -2.17 -13.72 17.29
N GLU A 141 -2.00 -14.00 15.99
CA GLU A 141 -0.88 -13.50 15.19
C GLU A 141 -1.30 -12.35 14.28
N ASP A 142 -0.43 -11.34 14.17
CA ASP A 142 -0.56 -10.29 13.16
C ASP A 142 -0.17 -10.81 11.79
N ILE A 143 -1.01 -10.52 10.80
CA ILE A 143 -0.80 -10.88 9.42
C ILE A 143 -0.90 -9.64 8.54
N ILE A 144 0.08 -9.50 7.65
CA ILE A 144 0.18 -8.37 6.74
C ILE A 144 0.36 -8.88 5.32
N TRP A 145 -0.37 -8.28 4.39
CA TRP A 145 -0.21 -8.54 2.96
C TRP A 145 -0.54 -7.30 2.14
N SER A 146 -0.09 -7.32 0.89
CA SER A 146 0.02 -6.12 0.06
C SER A 146 -0.36 -6.38 -1.41
N PRO A 147 -1.65 -6.39 -1.76
CA PRO A 147 -2.07 -6.36 -3.17
C PRO A 147 -1.96 -4.96 -3.79
N THR A 148 -1.85 -4.91 -5.11
CA THR A 148 -1.91 -3.66 -5.90
C THR A 148 -3.34 -3.42 -6.38
N VAL A 149 -3.76 -2.16 -6.44
CA VAL A 149 -5.07 -1.73 -6.93
C VAL A 149 -4.92 -0.56 -7.91
N ASP A 150 -5.50 -0.70 -9.10
CA ASP A 150 -5.50 0.33 -10.13
C ASP A 150 -6.83 1.07 -10.19
N VAL A 151 -6.83 2.34 -9.77
CA VAL A 151 -8.00 3.23 -9.80
C VAL A 151 -8.01 3.98 -11.13
N GLN A 152 -8.79 3.51 -12.10
CA GLN A 152 -8.86 4.12 -13.44
C GLN A 152 -10.30 4.43 -13.91
N THR A 153 -11.27 4.21 -13.03
CA THR A 153 -12.69 4.38 -13.32
C THR A 153 -13.40 4.97 -12.12
N ASN A 154 -14.53 5.63 -12.38
CA ASN A 154 -15.45 6.09 -11.35
C ASN A 154 -16.39 4.96 -10.86
N ILE A 155 -16.38 3.81 -11.54
CA ILE A 155 -17.06 2.60 -11.09
C ILE A 155 -16.32 2.04 -9.87
N PRO A 156 -17.02 1.63 -8.80
CA PRO A 156 -16.38 1.01 -7.65
C PRO A 156 -15.56 -0.22 -8.05
N ILE A 157 -14.30 -0.25 -7.61
CA ILE A 157 -13.40 -1.39 -7.79
C ILE A 157 -13.57 -2.30 -6.59
N PHE A 158 -13.93 -3.56 -6.84
CA PHE A 158 -14.09 -4.58 -5.81
C PHE A 158 -12.80 -5.37 -5.62
N VAL A 159 -12.25 -5.35 -4.41
CA VAL A 159 -11.04 -6.09 -4.04
C VAL A 159 -11.42 -7.18 -3.04
N ASP A 160 -11.33 -8.44 -3.46
CA ASP A 160 -11.28 -9.56 -2.53
C ASP A 160 -9.83 -9.72 -2.11
N LEU A 161 -9.55 -9.42 -0.84
CA LEU A 161 -8.19 -9.42 -0.32
C LEU A 161 -7.64 -10.82 -0.06
N GLY A 162 -8.40 -11.87 -0.38
CA GLY A 162 -7.93 -13.25 -0.32
C GLY A 162 -7.41 -13.63 1.07
N ARG A 163 -6.71 -14.76 1.14
CA ARG A 163 -5.92 -15.11 2.33
C ARG A 163 -4.52 -14.53 2.16
N PRO A 164 -3.84 -14.15 3.25
CA PRO A 164 -2.40 -13.90 3.20
C PRO A 164 -1.70 -15.13 2.62
N VAL A 165 -0.75 -14.92 1.70
CA VAL A 165 0.13 -15.99 1.22
C VAL A 165 0.98 -16.44 2.41
N SER A 166 0.69 -17.67 2.86
CA SER A 166 1.39 -18.39 3.92
C SER A 166 2.79 -18.80 3.49
#